data_AF-A0A059XSG3-F1
#
_entry.id   AF-A0A059XSG3-F1
#
_cell.length_a   1.000
_cell.length_b   1.000
_cell.length_c   1.000
_cell.angle_alpha   90.00
_cell.angle_beta   90.00
_cell.angle_gamma   90.00
#
_symmetry.space_group_name_H-M   'P 1'
#
loop_
_entity.id
_entity.type
_entity.pdbx_description
1 polymer ?
#
loop_
_entity_poly.entity_id
_entity_poly.type
_entity_poly.pdbx_seq_one_letter_code
_entity_poly.pdbx_strand_id
1 'polypeptide(L)' 'IRKDLERKADWIALKAFSLGKSLFTGNSKSFFVQQKNLQI' A
#
# COMPACT_ATOMS: atom_id res chain seq x y z
N ILE A 1 -2.10 -18.11 -19.36
CA ILE A 1 -1.11 -16.99 -19.35
C ILE A 1 -1.80 -15.64 -19.12
N ARG A 2 -2.54 -15.05 -20.09
CA ARG A 2 -3.17 -13.73 -19.90
C ARG A 2 -4.18 -13.69 -18.73
N LYS A 3 -5.05 -14.70 -18.65
CA LYS A 3 -6.07 -14.81 -17.59
C LYS A 3 -5.46 -14.92 -16.18
N ASP A 4 -4.33 -15.60 -16.06
CA ASP A 4 -3.61 -15.79 -14.79
C ASP A 4 -2.93 -14.49 -14.33
N LEU A 5 -2.45 -13.69 -15.29
CA LEU A 5 -1.87 -12.37 -15.03
C LEU A 5 -2.94 -11.37 -14.60
N GLU A 6 -4.11 -11.37 -15.25
CA GLU A 6 -5.27 -10.54 -14.86
C GLU A 6 -5.68 -10.83 -13.41
N ARG A 7 -5.88 -12.11 -13.06
CA ARG A 7 -6.22 -12.51 -11.69
C ARG A 7 -5.17 -12.06 -10.67
N LYS A 8 -3.87 -12.18 -11.00
CA LYS A 8 -2.79 -11.70 -10.12
C LYS A 8 -2.80 -10.18 -9.97
N ALA A 9 -3.05 -9.45 -11.04
CA ALA A 9 -3.12 -7.99 -11.03
C ALA A 9 -4.25 -7.49 -10.11
N ASP A 10 -5.42 -8.13 -10.16
CA ASP A 10 -6.55 -7.77 -9.30
C ASP A 10 -6.20 -7.95 -7.81
N TRP A 11 -5.56 -9.07 -7.48
CA TRP A 11 -5.08 -9.33 -6.10
C TRP A 11 -4.03 -8.34 -5.64
N ILE A 12 -3.11 -7.94 -6.53
CA ILE A 12 -2.09 -6.93 -6.24
C ILE A 12 -2.76 -5.57 -6.03
N ALA A 13 -3.72 -5.19 -6.87
CA ALA A 13 -4.46 -3.93 -6.76
C ALA A 13 -5.20 -3.83 -5.42
N LEU A 14 -5.87 -4.91 -5.00
CA LEU A 14 -6.58 -4.95 -3.71
C LEU A 14 -5.63 -4.78 -2.52
N LYS A 15 -4.47 -5.46 -2.54
CA LYS A 15 -3.45 -5.34 -1.50
C LYS A 15 -2.85 -3.93 -1.46
N ALA A 16 -2.55 -3.34 -2.61
CA ALA A 16 -2.02 -1.99 -2.73
C ALA A 16 -3.03 -0.94 -2.22
N PHE A 17 -4.32 -1.10 -2.54
CA PHE A 17 -5.38 -0.23 -2.04
C PHE A 17 -5.48 -0.28 -0.50
N SER A 18 -5.52 -1.50 0.08
CA SER A 18 -5.55 -1.69 1.53
C SER A 18 -4.32 -1.07 2.20
N LEU A 19 -3.14 -1.21 1.60
CA LEU A 19 -1.90 -0.63 2.11
C LEU A 19 -1.94 0.90 2.08
N GLY A 20 -2.36 1.49 0.97
CA GLY A 20 -2.50 2.95 0.83
C GLY A 20 -3.44 3.55 1.88
N LYS A 21 -4.56 2.89 2.19
CA LYS A 21 -5.48 3.31 3.26
C LYS A 21 -4.81 3.30 4.64
N SER A 22 -4.05 2.26 4.96
CA SER A 22 -3.31 2.15 6.23
C SER A 22 -2.26 3.26 6.38
N LEU A 23 -1.60 3.65 5.28
CA LEU A 23 -0.63 4.74 5.29
C LEU A 23 -1.31 6.10 5.39
N PHE A 24 -2.42 6.30 4.68
CA PHE A 24 -3.17 7.56 4.68
C PHE A 24 -3.73 7.92 6.06
N THR A 25 -4.26 6.94 6.81
CA THR A 25 -4.80 7.20 8.15
C THR A 25 -3.73 7.39 9.21
N GLY A 26 -2.47 6.99 8.96
CA GLY A 26 -1.32 7.18 9.86
C GLY A 26 -1.43 6.53 11.25
N ASN A 27 -2.53 5.83 11.52
CA ASN A 27 -2.88 5.24 12.82
C ASN A 27 -2.51 3.76 12.94
N SER A 28 -1.97 3.16 11.87
CA SER A 28 -1.57 1.77 11.85
C SER A 28 -0.29 1.56 12.65
N LYS A 29 -0.39 0.82 13.77
CA LYS A 29 0.77 0.45 14.60
C LYS A 29 1.73 -0.50 13.88
N SER A 30 1.23 -1.31 12.95
CA SER A 30 2.02 -2.30 12.22
C SER A 30 2.72 -1.73 10.98
N PHE A 31 2.22 -0.63 10.42
CA PHE A 31 2.79 0.05 9.26
C PHE A 31 2.95 1.54 9.56
N PHE A 32 4.01 1.86 10.29
CA PHE A 32 4.39 3.24 10.63
C PHE A 32 5.51 3.71 9.69
N VAL A 33 5.26 4.80 8.94
CA VAL A 33 6.27 5.47 8.12
C VAL A 33 6.73 6.72 8.85
N GLN A 34 8.02 6.78 9.21
CA GLN A 34 8.61 7.96 9.83
C GLN A 34 8.86 9.04 8.77
N GLN A 35 8.06 10.10 8.78
CA GLN A 35 8.33 11.30 7.96
C GLN A 35 9.51 12.07 8.57
N LYS A 36 10.68 12.02 7.93
CA LYS A 36 11.78 12.91 8.27
C LYS A 36 11.54 14.26 7.60
N ASN A 37 11.17 15.28 8.38
CA ASN A 37 11.22 16.66 7.91
C ASN A 37 12.70 17.07 7.83
N LEU A 38 13.34 16.81 6.69
CA LEU A 38 14.62 17.43 6.36
C LEU A 38 14.32 18.90 6.04
N GLN A 39 14.45 19.78 7.04
CA GLN A 39 14.42 21.21 6.82
C GLN A 39 15.73 21.58 6.12
N ILE A 40 15.63 22.07 4.89
CA ILE A 40 16.72 22.73 4.16
C ILE A 40 16.67 24.22 4.52
#